data_AF-A0A7J3HP61-F1
#
_entry.id   AF-A0A7J3HP61-F1
#
_cell.length_a   1.000
_cell.length_b   1.000
_cell.length_c   1.000
_cell.angle_alpha   90.00
_cell.angle_beta   90.00
_cell.angle_gamma   90.00
#
_symmetry.space_group_name_H-M   'P 1'
#
loop_
_entity.id
_entity.type
_entity.pdbx_description
1 polymer ?
#
loop_
_entity_poly.entity_id
_entity_poly.type
_entity_poly.pdbx_seq_one_letter_code
_entity_poly.pdbx_strand_id
1 'polypeptide(L)'
;MNNSDENKKRVSLTELRAGESGTVVAIIPSHGRGRGCGHARRIMEMGITPGTRITVIGSAPFHGPIEVLVRGSRIVVGRGIAERIIVEVYRSNGKDD
;
A
#
# COMPACT_ATOMS: atom_id res chain seq x y z
N MET A 1 17.20 -9.12 -22.90
CA MET A 1 16.04 -9.06 -21.99
C MET A 1 16.56 -8.94 -20.57
N ASN A 2 16.30 -7.81 -19.91
CA ASN A 2 17.04 -7.39 -18.71
C ASN A 2 16.60 -8.18 -17.48
N ASN A 3 17.59 -8.68 -16.72
CA ASN A 3 17.44 -9.46 -15.50
C ASN A 3 17.05 -8.62 -14.27
N SER A 4 16.22 -7.57 -14.45
CA SER A 4 15.96 -6.53 -13.45
C SER A 4 14.67 -6.76 -12.63
N ASP A 5 13.95 -7.86 -12.86
CA ASP A 5 12.65 -8.14 -12.24
C ASP A 5 12.70 -9.17 -11.10
N GLU A 6 13.84 -9.80 -10.85
CA GLU A 6 13.96 -10.91 -9.87
C GLU A 6 13.88 -10.47 -8.40
N ASN A 7 13.87 -9.16 -8.10
CA ASN A 7 13.97 -8.66 -6.72
C ASN A 7 12.79 -7.78 -6.27
N LYS A 8 11.65 -7.93 -6.94
CA LYS A 8 10.39 -7.23 -6.64
C LYS A 8 9.45 -8.18 -5.89
N LYS A 9 9.09 -7.82 -4.64
CA LYS A 9 8.06 -8.54 -3.88
C LYS A 9 6.76 -7.73 -3.90
N ARG A 10 5.64 -8.38 -4.18
CA ARG A 10 4.30 -7.78 -4.02
C ARG A 10 3.74 -8.15 -2.66
N VAL A 11 3.32 -7.15 -1.91
CA VAL A 11 2.77 -7.27 -0.57
C VAL A 11 1.60 -6.33 -0.40
N SER A 12 0.78 -6.59 0.60
CA SER A 12 -0.24 -5.64 1.06
C SER A 12 0.41 -4.45 1.77
N LEU A 13 -0.21 -3.27 1.70
CA LEU A 13 0.27 -2.09 2.43
C LEU A 13 0.37 -2.33 3.94
N THR A 14 -0.41 -3.27 4.47
CA THR A 14 -0.39 -3.72 5.87
C THR A 14 0.85 -4.51 6.27
N GLU A 15 1.58 -5.07 5.30
CA GLU A 15 2.85 -5.78 5.56
C GLU A 15 4.04 -4.83 5.66
N LEU A 16 3.90 -3.59 5.19
CA LEU A 16 4.95 -2.59 5.29
C LEU A 16 5.11 -2.10 6.74
N ARG A 17 6.36 -1.98 7.18
CA ARG A 17 6.73 -1.38 8.47
C ARG A 17 6.88 0.13 8.36
N ALA A 18 6.84 0.82 9.50
CA ALA A 18 7.14 2.25 9.55
C ALA A 18 8.53 2.53 8.95
N GLY A 19 8.61 3.48 8.02
CA GLY A 19 9.80 3.80 7.24
C GLY A 19 9.90 3.06 5.90
N GLU A 20 9.17 1.96 5.71
CA GLU A 20 9.17 1.23 4.44
C GLU A 20 8.30 1.93 3.39
N SER A 21 8.69 1.76 2.13
CA SER A 21 8.00 2.34 0.99
C SER A 21 7.78 1.32 -0.11
N GLY A 22 6.63 1.42 -0.78
CA GLY A 22 6.28 0.59 -1.91
C GLY A 22 5.59 1.40 -3.00
N THR A 23 5.58 0.85 -4.22
CA THR A 23 4.85 1.43 -5.35
C THR A 23 3.56 0.67 -5.53
N VAL A 24 2.41 1.37 -5.53
CA VAL A 24 1.11 0.73 -5.73
C VAL A 24 1.08 0.08 -7.12
N VAL A 25 0.76 -1.20 -7.17
CA VAL A 25 0.62 -1.95 -8.43
C VAL A 25 -0.82 -2.39 -8.68
N ALA A 26 -1.60 -2.60 -7.62
CA ALA A 26 -3.00 -2.99 -7.74
C ALA A 26 -3.82 -2.56 -6.52
N ILE A 27 -5.13 -2.43 -6.71
CA ILE A 27 -6.11 -2.17 -5.65
C ILE A 27 -7.19 -3.24 -5.78
N ILE A 28 -7.37 -4.05 -4.73
CA ILE A 28 -8.33 -5.14 -4.72
C ILE A 28 -9.75 -4.55 -4.58
N PRO A 29 -10.66 -4.79 -5.56
CA PRO A 29 -12.05 -4.36 -5.45
C PRO A 29 -12.80 -5.19 -4.40
N SER A 30 -13.78 -4.57 -3.76
CA SER A 30 -14.67 -5.27 -2.82
C SER A 30 -15.93 -5.73 -3.55
N HIS A 31 -16.18 -7.04 -3.64
CA HIS A 31 -17.41 -7.59 -4.18
C HIS A 31 -18.51 -7.61 -3.11
N GLY A 32 -19.13 -6.45 -2.86
CA GLY A 32 -20.37 -6.36 -2.09
C GLY A 32 -21.59 -6.56 -2.99
N ARG A 33 -22.61 -7.26 -2.49
CA ARG A 33 -23.88 -7.60 -3.19
C ARG A 33 -24.77 -6.39 -3.54
N GLY A 34 -24.25 -5.17 -3.43
CA GLY A 34 -24.95 -3.92 -3.72
C GLY A 34 -24.01 -2.97 -4.46
N ARG A 35 -24.50 -2.43 -5.57
CA ARG A 35 -23.94 -1.39 -6.45
C ARG A 35 -22.90 -0.49 -5.77
N GLY A 36 -21.62 -0.87 -5.77
CA GLY A 36 -20.63 -0.07 -5.05
C GLY A 36 -19.20 -0.60 -5.11
N CYS A 37 -18.49 -0.22 -6.16
CA CYS A 37 -17.03 -0.17 -6.24
C CYS A 37 -16.40 0.83 -5.23
N GLY A 38 -17.02 1.04 -4.06
CA GLY A 38 -16.79 2.18 -3.17
C GLY A 38 -15.39 2.21 -2.56
N HIS A 39 -14.84 1.06 -2.14
CA HIS A 39 -13.51 1.03 -1.56
C HIS A 39 -12.42 1.38 -2.58
N ALA A 40 -12.43 0.76 -3.77
CA ALA A 40 -11.45 1.04 -4.80
C ALA A 40 -11.53 2.50 -5.29
N ARG A 41 -12.75 3.01 -5.51
CA ARG A 41 -12.98 4.41 -5.88
C ARG A 41 -12.47 5.37 -4.81
N ARG A 42 -12.80 5.14 -3.54
CA ARG A 42 -12.35 5.99 -2.42
C ARG A 42 -10.83 5.98 -2.27
N ILE A 43 -10.19 4.82 -2.47
CA ILE A 43 -8.73 4.71 -2.48
C ILE A 43 -8.14 5.61 -3.57
N MET A 44 -8.67 5.53 -4.80
CA MET A 44 -8.21 6.38 -5.90
C MET A 44 -8.47 7.87 -5.66
N GLU A 45 -9.62 8.24 -5.08
CA GLU A 45 -9.95 9.62 -4.70
C GLU A 45 -9.00 10.19 -3.63
N MET A 46 -8.42 9.33 -2.77
CA MET A 46 -7.35 9.72 -1.83
C MET A 46 -5.98 9.89 -2.51
N GLY A 47 -5.90 9.75 -3.83
CA GLY A 47 -4.65 9.85 -4.58
C GLY A 47 -3.80 8.57 -4.52
N ILE A 48 -4.35 7.47 -4.00
CA ILE A 48 -3.71 6.16 -4.00
C ILE A 48 -4.11 5.47 -5.31
N THR A 49 -3.25 5.61 -6.32
CA THR A 49 -3.45 4.99 -7.64
C THR A 49 -2.24 4.14 -8.02
N PRO A 50 -2.38 3.15 -8.92
CA PRO A 50 -1.24 2.43 -9.46
C PRO A 50 -0.15 3.38 -9.98
N GLY A 51 1.11 3.04 -9.71
CA GLY A 51 2.28 3.89 -9.97
C GLY A 51 2.59 4.90 -8.87
N THR A 52 1.71 5.07 -7.87
CA THR A 52 1.97 5.99 -6.75
C THR A 52 2.91 5.35 -5.74
N ARG A 53 3.97 6.06 -5.37
CA ARG A 53 4.83 5.70 -4.24
C ARG A 53 4.14 6.05 -2.93
N ILE A 54 4.09 5.08 -2.02
CA ILE A 54 3.53 5.22 -0.68
C ILE A 54 4.60 4.84 0.34
N THR A 55 4.73 5.64 1.38
CA THR A 55 5.62 5.37 2.53
C THR A 55 4.77 5.19 3.77
N VAL A 56 5.01 4.13 4.54
CA VAL A 56 4.35 3.98 5.85
C VAL A 56 5.08 4.87 6.85
N ILE A 57 4.33 5.78 7.47
CA ILE A 57 4.83 6.66 8.52
C ILE A 57 4.70 5.97 9.88
N GLY A 58 3.60 5.25 10.10
CA GLY A 58 3.35 4.54 11.33
C GLY A 58 2.06 3.72 11.28
N SER A 59 1.88 2.86 12.28
CA SER A 59 0.63 2.16 12.53
C SER A 59 0.27 2.36 13.99
N ALA A 60 -1.00 2.67 14.28
CA ALA A 60 -1.47 2.70 15.65
C ALA A 60 -1.42 1.30 16.30
N PRO A 61 -1.23 1.19 17.63
CA PRO A 61 -1.28 -0.07 18.36
C PRO A 61 -2.66 -0.74 18.22
N PHE A 62 -2.74 -2.07 18.43
CA PHE A 62 -3.97 -2.89 18.35
C PHE A 62 -4.66 -2.95 16.97
N HIS A 63 -3.94 -3.40 15.94
CA HIS A 63 -4.49 -3.52 14.58
C HIS A 63 -5.08 -2.19 14.05
N GLY A 64 -4.60 -1.06 14.57
CA GLY A 64 -5.09 0.26 14.24
C GLY A 64 -4.85 0.67 12.79
N PRO A 65 -5.41 1.82 12.38
CA PRO A 65 -5.21 2.37 11.05
C PRO A 65 -3.73 2.67 10.79
N ILE A 66 -3.37 2.69 9.51
CA ILE A 66 -2.01 2.90 9.04
C ILE A 66 -1.90 4.32 8.53
N GLU A 67 -0.93 5.07 9.05
CA GLU A 67 -0.57 6.38 8.56
C GLU A 67 0.44 6.23 7.41
N VAL A 68 0.10 6.82 6.27
CA VAL A 68 0.91 6.76 5.06
C VAL A 68 1.14 8.12 4.45
N LEU A 69 2.29 8.29 3.83
CA LEU A 69 2.62 9.46 3.02
C LEU A 69 2.38 9.14 1.54
N VAL A 70 1.49 9.91 0.92
CA VAL A 70 1.08 9.77 -0.47
C VAL A 70 1.26 11.12 -1.15
N ARG A 71 2.17 11.23 -2.12
CA ARG A 71 2.42 12.48 -2.87
C ARG A 71 2.64 13.72 -1.96
N GLY A 72 3.33 13.53 -0.84
CA GLY A 72 3.61 14.58 0.15
C GLY A 72 2.48 14.86 1.16
N SER A 73 1.34 14.18 1.05
CA SER A 73 0.22 14.29 1.98
C SER A 73 0.18 13.09 2.95
N ARG A 74 -0.01 13.35 4.24
CA ARG A 74 -0.19 12.31 5.26
C ARG A 74 -1.66 11.92 5.34
N ILE A 75 -1.94 10.64 5.17
CA ILE A 75 -3.29 10.09 5.13
C ILE A 75 -3.35 8.91 6.08
N VAL A 76 -4.42 8.84 6.87
CA VAL A 76 -4.70 7.70 7.73
C VAL A 76 -5.67 6.78 7.01
N VAL A 77 -5.22 5.54 6.77
CA VAL A 77 -5.98 4.53 6.03
C VAL A 77 -6.37 3.41 6.98
N GLY A 78 -7.67 3.12 7.07
CA GLY A 78 -8.17 2.00 7.86
C GLY A 78 -7.59 0.67 7.39
N ARG A 79 -7.32 -0.26 8.31
CA ARG A 79 -6.66 -1.54 8.01
C ARG A 79 -7.29 -2.32 6.87
N GLY A 80 -8.62 -2.42 6.83
CA GLY A 80 -9.32 -3.11 5.74
C GLY A 80 -9.13 -2.45 4.36
N ILE A 81 -8.94 -1.13 4.31
CA ILE A 81 -8.61 -0.44 3.07
C ILE A 81 -7.14 -0.68 2.71
N ALA A 82 -6.24 -0.60 3.69
CA ALA A 82 -4.81 -0.84 3.49
C ALA A 82 -4.49 -2.26 3.00
N GLU A 83 -5.19 -3.28 3.52
CA GLU A 83 -5.05 -4.68 3.08
C GLU A 83 -5.36 -4.86 1.57
N ARG A 84 -6.20 -4.00 1.01
CA ARG A 84 -6.59 -4.04 -0.41
C ARG A 84 -5.59 -3.32 -1.32
N ILE A 85 -4.66 -2.55 -0.77
CA ILE A 85 -3.66 -1.82 -1.54
C ILE A 85 -2.45 -2.73 -1.70
N ILE A 86 -2.19 -3.17 -2.93
CA ILE A 86 -1.05 -4.01 -3.25
C ILE A 86 0.08 -3.13 -3.73
N VAL A 87 1.22 -3.24 -3.06
CA VAL A 87 2.43 -2.50 -3.35
C VAL A 87 3.55 -3.45 -3.75
N GLU A 88 4.40 -2.99 -4.64
CA GLU A 88 5.65 -3.62 -5.00
C GLU A 88 6.79 -2.94 -4.22
N VAL A 89 7.54 -3.75 -3.49
CA VAL A 89 8.76 -3.36 -2.78
C VAL A 89 9.97 -3.97 -3.46
N TYR A 90 11.04 -3.19 -3.54
CA TYR A 90 12.35 -3.70 -3.90
C TYR A 90 12.98 -4.27 -2.63
N ARG A 91 13.31 -5.56 -2.64
CA ARG A 91 14.12 -6.12 -1.55
C ARG A 91 15.52 -5.53 -1.68
N SER A 92 15.87 -4.55 -0.87
CA SER A 92 17.30 -4.26 -0.71
C SER A 92 17.91 -5.48 -0.01
N ASN A 93 18.82 -6.18 -0.68
CA ASN A 93 19.57 -7.27 -0.08
C ASN A 93 20.59 -6.60 0.87
N GLY A 94 20.13 -6.18 2.05
CA GLY A 94 20.88 -5.26 2.91
C GLY A 94 20.34 -5.25 4.33
N LYS A 95 20.88 -6.19 5.13
CA LYS A 95 21.21 -6.09 6.56
C LYS A 95 20.14 -5.47 7.48
N ASP A 96 19.36 -6.33 8.12
CA ASP A 96 18.97 -6.09 9.52
C ASP A 96 19.97 -6.89 10.38
N ASP A 97 20.70 -6.15 11.21
CA ASP A 97 21.68 -6.59 12.23
C ASP A 97 21.00 -7.38 13.37
#